data_AF-A0A6S6TMK5-F1
#
_entry.id   AF-A0A6S6TMK5-F1
#
_cell.length_a   1.000
_cell.length_b   1.000
_cell.length_c   1.000
_cell.angle_alpha   90.00
_cell.angle_beta   90.00
_cell.angle_gamma   90.00
#
_symmetry.space_group_name_H-M   'P 1'
#
loop_
_entity.id
_entity.type
_entity.pdbx_description
1 polymer ?
#
loop_
_entity_poly.entity_id
_entity_poly.type
_entity_poly.pdbx_seq_one_letter_code
_entity_poly.pdbx_strand_id
1 'polypeptide(L)'
;MLPFEYTLEVKKDEIEFVYEYGLKLYFEPIKVGDESILTKKGFRLLHPDEQSYVVVLEDGKILQFKAYSEDKYKITAIADKNGNRLNFMFDDRRNISYITTQDNRLFELEYKDVIQDTSTTLSAGKRKKQIIQKQTILKKVRRIKSVTEHIFKKTILSITDKAQGKKEEELLLTENGKLLYLQFHNKQLQAIASYPKAAQAEIEEKSKLKTQESEIQTLVSYNYSKEADLIEVKDRRDKKSF
;
A
#
# COMPACT_ATOMS: atom_id res chain seq x y z
N MET A 1 -15.12 14.49 2.45
CA MET A 1 -14.65 13.32 3.22
C MET A 1 -15.23 12.10 2.53
N LEU A 2 -14.41 11.10 2.18
CA LEU A 2 -14.99 9.82 1.72
C LEU A 2 -15.84 9.28 2.89
N PRO A 3 -17.07 8.80 2.67
CA PRO A 3 -18.00 8.45 3.76
C PRO A 3 -17.57 7.27 4.63
N PHE A 4 -16.37 6.72 4.42
CA PHE A 4 -15.89 5.50 5.03
C PHE A 4 -14.42 5.69 5.41
N GLU A 5 -14.15 5.96 6.68
CA GLU A 5 -12.79 5.94 7.22
C GLU A 5 -12.63 4.69 8.07
N TYR A 6 -12.01 3.67 7.48
CA TYR A 6 -11.52 2.52 8.23
C TYR A 6 -10.22 2.93 8.92
N THR A 7 -10.16 2.79 10.24
CA THR A 7 -8.94 3.06 11.02
C THR A 7 -8.61 1.89 11.90
N LEU A 8 -7.31 1.63 12.09
CA LEU A 8 -6.82 0.61 13.00
C LEU A 8 -5.76 1.24 13.91
N GLU A 9 -5.95 1.13 15.21
CA GLU A 9 -5.06 1.66 16.25
C GLU A 9 -4.69 0.51 17.20
N VAL A 10 -3.39 0.30 17.38
CA VAL A 10 -2.86 -0.73 18.28
C VAL A 10 -2.56 -0.04 19.61
N LYS A 11 -3.19 -0.52 20.68
CA LYS A 11 -2.92 -0.09 22.04
C LYS A 11 -2.26 -1.24 22.79
N LYS A 12 -1.79 -0.97 24.00
CA LYS A 12 -1.11 -1.96 24.84
C LYS A 12 -1.94 -3.23 25.08
N ASP A 13 -3.24 -3.06 25.36
CA ASP A 13 -4.11 -4.15 25.80
C ASP A 13 -5.18 -4.54 24.77
N GLU A 14 -5.28 -3.81 23.65
CA GLU A 14 -6.32 -4.01 22.64
C GLU A 14 -5.91 -3.44 21.27
N ILE A 15 -6.51 -3.95 20.21
CA ILE A 15 -6.45 -3.38 18.88
C ILE A 15 -7.85 -2.82 18.55
N GLU A 16 -7.95 -1.51 18.41
CA GLU A 16 -9.18 -0.80 18.06
C GLU A 16 -9.32 -0.71 16.53
N PHE A 17 -10.36 -1.33 15.99
CA PHE A 17 -10.74 -1.23 14.59
C PHE A 17 -12.05 -0.45 14.44
N VAL A 18 -12.01 0.67 13.74
CA VAL A 18 -13.20 1.48 13.42
C VAL A 18 -13.73 1.05 12.06
N TYR A 19 -14.92 0.46 12.09
CA TYR A 19 -15.70 0.01 10.94
C TYR A 19 -16.72 1.08 10.49
N GLU A 20 -17.48 0.77 9.43
CA GLU A 20 -18.49 1.64 8.83
C GLU A 20 -19.33 2.39 9.88
N TYR A 21 -19.64 3.66 9.58
CA TYR A 21 -20.42 4.55 10.46
C TYR A 21 -19.80 4.79 11.85
N GLY A 22 -18.50 4.55 12.02
CA GLY A 22 -17.78 4.79 13.27
C GLY A 22 -17.93 3.67 14.30
N LEU A 23 -18.43 2.50 13.90
CA LEU A 23 -18.60 1.36 14.78
C LEU A 23 -17.23 0.82 15.22
N LYS A 24 -16.95 0.83 16.52
CA LYS A 24 -15.68 0.33 17.06
C LYS A 24 -15.75 -1.16 17.39
N LEU A 25 -14.72 -1.88 16.98
CA LEU A 25 -14.47 -3.28 17.32
C LEU A 25 -13.12 -3.36 18.03
N TYR A 26 -13.02 -4.26 19.00
CA TYR A 26 -11.82 -4.44 19.81
C TYR A 26 -11.35 -5.89 19.67
N PHE A 27 -10.10 -6.06 19.27
CA PHE A 27 -9.42 -7.35 19.23
C PHE A 27 -8.39 -7.42 20.36
N GLU A 28 -8.13 -8.61 20.86
CA GLU A 28 -6.96 -8.85 21.70
C GLU A 28 -5.67 -8.65 20.86
N PRO A 29 -4.58 -8.14 21.46
CA PRO A 29 -3.30 -8.06 20.78
C PRO A 29 -2.84 -9.43 20.30
N ILE A 30 -2.45 -9.51 19.03
CA ILE A 30 -1.93 -10.73 18.40
C ILE A 30 -0.46 -10.55 18.01
N LYS A 31 0.31 -11.62 17.95
CA LYS A 31 1.71 -11.56 17.50
C LYS A 31 1.76 -11.63 15.97
N VAL A 32 2.92 -11.29 15.41
CA VAL A 32 3.19 -11.50 13.99
C VAL A 32 3.04 -12.99 13.64
N GLY A 33 2.28 -13.27 12.59
CA GLY A 33 1.91 -14.61 12.12
C GLY A 33 0.59 -15.14 12.70
N ASP A 34 0.06 -14.53 13.76
CA ASP A 34 -1.18 -14.97 14.39
C ASP A 34 -2.42 -14.38 13.71
N GLU A 35 -3.56 -14.96 14.05
CA GLU A 35 -4.88 -14.44 13.72
C GLU A 35 -5.80 -14.41 14.94
N SER A 36 -6.74 -13.46 14.94
CA SER A 36 -7.81 -13.35 15.94
C SER A 36 -9.17 -13.29 15.24
N ILE A 37 -10.15 -14.01 15.80
CA ILE A 37 -11.50 -14.09 15.24
C ILE A 37 -12.49 -13.50 16.23
N LEU A 38 -13.18 -12.43 15.82
CA LEU A 38 -14.28 -11.87 16.57
C LEU A 38 -15.57 -12.63 16.22
N THR A 39 -15.77 -13.77 16.88
CA THR A 39 -16.80 -14.77 16.57
C THR A 39 -18.22 -14.20 16.48
N LYS A 40 -18.57 -13.18 17.28
CA LYS A 40 -19.90 -12.55 17.25
C LYS A 40 -20.25 -11.87 15.93
N LYS A 41 -19.25 -11.53 15.11
CA LYS A 41 -19.45 -10.83 13.82
C LYS A 41 -18.79 -11.53 12.63
N GLY A 42 -18.02 -12.60 12.85
CA GLY A 42 -17.27 -13.26 11.78
C GLY A 42 -16.08 -12.45 11.23
N PHE A 43 -15.63 -11.41 11.95
CA PHE A 43 -14.48 -10.61 11.54
C PHE A 43 -13.20 -11.34 11.91
N ARG A 44 -12.22 -11.35 11.02
CA ARG A 44 -10.89 -11.92 11.27
C ARG A 44 -9.84 -10.84 11.16
N LEU A 45 -8.94 -10.77 12.14
CA LEU A 45 -7.75 -9.93 12.14
C LEU A 45 -6.53 -10.82 11.95
N LEU A 46 -5.66 -10.49 11.01
CA LEU A 46 -4.38 -11.16 10.77
C LEU A 46 -3.26 -10.15 10.93
N HIS A 47 -2.12 -10.58 11.48
CA HIS A 47 -0.91 -9.76 11.61
C HIS A 47 0.26 -10.39 10.84
N PRO A 48 0.31 -10.25 9.50
CA PRO A 48 1.26 -11.00 8.68
C PRO A 48 2.72 -10.57 8.87
N ASP A 49 2.98 -9.30 9.18
CA ASP A 49 4.31 -8.76 9.47
C ASP A 49 4.25 -7.59 10.46
N GLU A 50 5.41 -7.18 10.99
CA GLU A 50 5.58 -6.10 11.98
C GLU A 50 4.98 -4.74 11.59
N GLN A 51 4.61 -4.56 10.32
CA GLN A 51 4.19 -3.26 9.78
C GLN A 51 2.81 -3.33 9.14
N SER A 52 2.09 -4.45 9.24
CA SER A 52 0.81 -4.59 8.58
C SER A 52 -0.19 -5.47 9.32
N TYR A 53 -1.45 -5.13 9.11
CA TYR A 53 -2.61 -5.88 9.57
C TYR A 53 -3.56 -6.10 8.41
N VAL A 54 -4.29 -7.20 8.44
CA VAL A 54 -5.34 -7.51 7.49
C VAL A 54 -6.63 -7.80 8.25
N VAL A 55 -7.70 -7.10 7.91
CA VAL A 55 -9.04 -7.38 8.42
C VAL A 55 -9.87 -8.03 7.32
N VAL A 56 -10.38 -9.22 7.58
CA VAL A 56 -11.36 -9.89 6.71
C VAL A 56 -12.74 -9.71 7.33
N LEU A 57 -13.63 -9.06 6.60
CA LEU A 57 -15.02 -8.82 6.99
C LEU A 57 -15.88 -10.06 6.74
N GLU A 58 -17.05 -10.10 7.36
CA GLU A 58 -18.02 -11.20 7.22
C GLU A 58 -18.44 -11.46 5.76
N ASP A 59 -18.53 -10.41 4.95
CA ASP A 59 -18.90 -10.49 3.53
C ASP A 59 -17.74 -10.93 2.60
N GLY A 60 -16.58 -11.23 3.17
CA GLY A 60 -15.37 -11.64 2.46
C GLY A 60 -14.55 -10.47 1.91
N LYS A 61 -14.91 -9.20 2.18
CA LYS A 61 -14.03 -8.07 1.89
C LYS A 61 -12.78 -8.13 2.75
N ILE A 62 -11.65 -7.75 2.15
CA ILE A 62 -10.33 -7.74 2.77
C ILE A 62 -9.85 -6.30 2.83
N LEU A 63 -9.55 -5.82 4.03
CA LEU A 63 -8.99 -4.50 4.29
C LEU A 63 -7.52 -4.69 4.68
N GLN A 64 -6.60 -4.09 3.95
CA GLN A 64 -5.18 -4.12 4.27
C GLN A 64 -4.74 -2.81 4.90
N PHE A 65 -4.04 -2.91 6.02
CA PHE A 65 -3.55 -1.79 6.79
C PHE A 65 -2.04 -1.84 6.86
N LYS A 66 -1.41 -0.66 6.81
CA LYS A 66 0.04 -0.52 7.03
C LYS A 66 0.33 0.50 8.10
N ALA A 67 1.36 0.24 8.90
CA ALA A 67 1.83 1.12 9.95
C ALA A 67 2.14 2.49 9.36
N TYR A 68 1.60 3.51 10.00
CA TYR A 68 1.75 4.91 9.65
C TYR A 68 2.54 5.65 10.74
N SER A 69 2.26 5.32 12.00
CA SER A 69 3.09 5.62 13.16
C SER A 69 3.13 4.37 14.03
N GLU A 70 3.93 4.39 15.11
CA GLU A 70 4.10 3.27 16.05
C GLU A 70 2.79 2.52 16.35
N ASP A 71 1.74 3.27 16.69
CA ASP A 71 0.46 2.68 17.11
C ASP A 71 -0.69 2.87 16.12
N LYS A 72 -0.45 3.54 14.97
CA LYS A 72 -1.54 3.92 14.05
C LYS A 72 -1.33 3.36 12.68
N TYR A 73 -2.39 2.77 12.15
CA TYR A 73 -2.38 2.12 10.85
C TYR A 73 -3.39 2.79 9.91
N LYS A 74 -3.00 2.89 8.64
CA LYS A 74 -3.87 3.39 7.58
C LYS A 74 -4.20 2.30 6.59
N ILE A 75 -5.42 2.35 6.07
CA ILE A 75 -5.85 1.45 5.00
C ILE A 75 -5.06 1.72 3.71
N THR A 76 -4.42 0.70 3.17
CA THR A 76 -3.61 0.77 1.94
C THR A 76 -4.25 0.00 0.79
N ALA A 77 -5.14 -0.95 1.08
CA ALA A 77 -5.93 -1.63 0.06
C ALA A 77 -7.28 -2.12 0.58
N ILE A 78 -8.24 -2.22 -0.34
CA ILE A 78 -9.51 -2.94 -0.16
C ILE A 78 -9.63 -3.95 -1.30
N ALA A 79 -9.92 -5.20 -0.99
CA ALA A 79 -10.29 -6.20 -1.97
C ALA A 79 -11.68 -6.79 -1.65
N ASP A 80 -12.44 -7.15 -2.67
CA ASP A 80 -13.67 -7.93 -2.53
C ASP A 80 -13.41 -9.44 -2.78
N LYS A 81 -14.42 -10.26 -2.50
CA LYS A 81 -14.37 -11.72 -2.73
C LYS A 81 -14.22 -12.14 -4.20
N ASN A 82 -14.46 -11.22 -5.14
CA ASN A 82 -14.31 -11.48 -6.57
C ASN A 82 -12.89 -11.13 -7.06
N GLY A 83 -12.00 -10.73 -6.16
CA GLY A 83 -10.63 -10.31 -6.47
C GLY A 83 -10.51 -8.85 -6.88
N ASN A 84 -11.61 -8.08 -6.97
CA ASN A 84 -11.52 -6.66 -7.29
C ASN A 84 -10.80 -5.93 -6.17
N ARG A 85 -9.70 -5.26 -6.52
CA ARG A 85 -8.83 -4.59 -5.57
C ARG A 85 -8.66 -3.11 -5.89
N LEU A 86 -8.77 -2.29 -4.86
CA LEU A 86 -8.37 -0.89 -4.83
C LEU A 86 -7.13 -0.76 -3.95
N ASN A 87 -6.11 -0.04 -4.41
CA ASN A 87 -4.98 0.37 -3.58
C ASN A 87 -4.96 1.88 -3.43
N PHE A 88 -4.58 2.35 -2.25
CA PHE A 88 -4.55 3.76 -1.87
C PHE A 88 -3.12 4.24 -1.71
N MET A 89 -2.84 5.42 -2.25
CA MET A 89 -1.57 6.12 -2.06
C MET A 89 -1.80 7.44 -1.35
N PHE A 90 -0.90 7.79 -0.45
CA PHE A 90 -1.03 8.97 0.37
C PHE A 90 -0.04 10.06 -0.02
N ASP A 91 -0.43 11.33 0.07
CA ASP A 91 0.49 12.46 0.00
C ASP A 91 1.17 12.72 1.36
N ASP A 92 2.07 13.71 1.40
CA ASP A 92 2.77 14.12 2.63
C ASP A 92 1.81 14.66 3.70
N ARG A 93 0.63 15.15 3.29
CA ARG A 93 -0.46 15.58 4.17
C ARG A 93 -1.33 14.40 4.64
N ARG A 94 -0.97 13.18 4.25
CA ARG A 94 -1.63 11.92 4.61
C ARG A 94 -3.04 11.78 4.02
N ASN A 95 -3.38 12.56 2.99
CA ASN A 95 -4.61 12.40 2.22
C ASN A 95 -4.39 11.39 1.09
N ILE A 96 -5.43 10.69 0.66
CA ILE A 96 -5.35 9.74 -0.45
C ILE A 96 -5.13 10.53 -1.75
N SER A 97 -3.91 10.59 -2.26
CA SER A 97 -3.59 11.30 -3.49
C SER A 97 -3.85 10.48 -4.75
N TYR A 98 -3.77 9.15 -4.65
CA TYR A 98 -4.07 8.27 -5.78
C TYR A 98 -4.80 7.01 -5.35
N ILE A 99 -5.61 6.48 -6.27
CA ILE A 99 -6.23 5.16 -6.17
C ILE A 99 -5.84 4.36 -7.40
N THR A 100 -5.33 3.15 -7.21
CA THR A 100 -5.17 2.19 -8.31
C THR A 100 -6.15 1.03 -8.19
N THR A 101 -6.46 0.44 -9.33
CA THR A 101 -7.32 -0.74 -9.46
C THR A 101 -6.47 -1.93 -9.90
N GLN A 102 -7.00 -3.14 -9.71
CA GLN A 102 -6.35 -4.38 -10.17
C GLN A 102 -6.05 -4.43 -11.68
N ASP A 103 -6.81 -3.71 -12.50
CA ASP A 103 -6.63 -3.64 -13.95
C ASP A 103 -5.76 -2.43 -14.37
N ASN A 104 -4.90 -1.97 -13.45
CA ASN A 104 -3.90 -0.93 -13.66
C ASN A 104 -4.48 0.45 -14.04
N ARG A 105 -5.75 0.73 -13.73
CA ARG A 105 -6.27 2.11 -13.82
C ARG A 105 -5.83 2.90 -12.62
N LEU A 106 -5.49 4.17 -12.86
CA LEU A 106 -5.07 5.13 -11.86
C LEU A 106 -6.06 6.29 -11.79
N PHE A 107 -6.40 6.68 -10.58
CA PHE A 107 -7.23 7.84 -10.31
C PHE A 107 -6.43 8.78 -9.42
N GLU A 108 -6.29 10.03 -9.85
CA GLU A 108 -5.68 11.08 -9.06
C GLU A 108 -6.77 11.87 -8.32
N LEU A 109 -6.52 12.13 -7.05
CA LEU A 109 -7.40 12.88 -6.16
C LEU A 109 -6.74 14.19 -5.80
N GLU A 110 -7.40 15.30 -6.13
CA GLU A 110 -6.97 16.65 -5.78
C GLU A 110 -7.88 17.18 -4.67
N TYR A 111 -7.28 17.69 -3.60
CA TYR A 111 -8.00 18.29 -2.47
C TYR A 111 -7.88 19.81 -2.50
N LYS A 112 -8.94 20.49 -2.04
CA LYS A 112 -8.93 21.92 -1.76
C LYS A 112 -9.12 22.13 -0.27
N ASP A 113 -8.21 22.88 0.32
CA ASP A 113 -8.38 23.38 1.67
C ASP A 113 -9.49 24.45 1.66
N VAL A 114 -10.55 24.24 2.42
CA VAL A 114 -11.59 25.24 2.66
C VAL A 114 -11.48 25.70 4.10
N ILE A 115 -11.29 27.01 4.25
CA ILE A 115 -11.29 27.66 5.56
C ILE A 115 -12.73 28.05 5.85
N GLN A 116 -13.33 27.49 6.91
CA GLN A 116 -14.62 27.93 7.41
C GLN A 116 -14.38 28.81 8.63
N ASP A 117 -14.77 30.09 8.52
CA ASP A 117 -14.81 31.01 9.64
C ASP A 117 -16.08 30.76 10.47
N THR A 118 -15.95 29.95 11.52
CA THR A 118 -16.99 29.82 12.54
C THR A 118 -16.78 30.89 13.61
N SER A 119 -17.53 31.99 13.50
CA SER A 119 -17.61 32.97 14.58
C SER A 119 -18.66 32.55 15.60
N THR A 120 -18.22 32.18 16.80
CA THR A 120 -19.11 31.96 17.95
C THR A 120 -19.29 33.29 18.69
N THR A 121 -20.46 33.90 18.56
CA THR A 121 -20.85 35.07 19.35
C THR A 121 -21.25 34.63 20.76
N LEU A 122 -20.33 34.80 21.73
CA LEU A 122 -20.67 34.71 23.15
C LEU A 122 -21.30 36.03 23.59
N SER A 123 -22.57 35.98 23.96
CA SER A 123 -23.33 37.12 24.49
C SER A 123 -22.78 37.58 25.84
N ALA A 124 -22.75 38.91 26.00
CA ALA A 124 -22.50 39.70 27.20
C ALA A 124 -21.11 39.55 27.87
N GLY A 125 -20.09 40.17 27.27
CA GLY A 125 -18.99 40.79 28.03
C GLY A 125 -17.63 40.09 28.05
N LYS A 126 -17.42 38.97 27.34
CA LYS A 126 -16.11 38.29 27.27
C LYS A 126 -15.63 38.08 25.84
N ARG A 127 -14.30 38.24 25.67
CA ARG A 127 -13.52 38.22 24.42
C ARG A 127 -14.03 37.19 23.40
N LYS A 128 -14.19 37.62 22.13
CA LYS A 128 -14.42 36.73 20.98
C LYS A 128 -13.18 35.87 20.76
N LYS A 129 -13.34 34.54 20.84
CA LYS A 129 -12.34 33.58 20.36
C LYS A 129 -12.78 33.14 18.97
N GLN A 130 -12.03 33.54 17.95
CA GLN A 130 -12.22 33.05 16.58
C GLN A 130 -11.58 31.66 16.49
N ILE A 131 -12.39 30.65 16.18
CA ILE A 131 -11.90 29.30 15.89
C ILE A 131 -11.95 29.16 14.37
N ILE A 132 -10.78 29.14 13.74
CA ILE A 132 -10.65 28.87 12.32
C ILE A 132 -10.62 27.35 12.16
N GLN A 133 -11.66 26.76 11.58
CA GLN A 133 -11.70 25.33 11.29
C GLN A 133 -11.30 25.11 9.83
N LYS A 134 -10.13 24.49 9.62
CA LYS A 134 -9.67 24.11 8.29
C LYS A 134 -10.25 22.75 7.93
N GLN A 135 -11.09 22.69 6.90
CA GLN A 135 -11.64 21.45 6.36
C GLN A 135 -10.99 21.13 5.01
N THR A 136 -10.52 19.89 4.84
CA THR A 136 -10.00 19.43 3.56
C THR A 136 -11.11 18.73 2.80
N ILE A 137 -11.51 19.28 1.64
CA ILE A 137 -12.54 18.68 0.79
C ILE A 137 -11.93 18.14 -0.50
N LEU A 138 -12.47 17.03 -0.98
CA LEU A 138 -12.10 16.49 -2.30
C LEU A 138 -12.62 17.44 -3.36
N LYS A 139 -11.71 18.01 -4.15
CA LYS A 139 -12.01 19.02 -5.17
C LYS A 139 -12.27 18.37 -6.52
N LYS A 140 -11.42 17.41 -6.89
CA LYS A 140 -11.43 16.81 -8.23
C LYS A 140 -10.94 15.38 -8.19
N VAL A 141 -11.60 14.53 -8.97
CA VAL A 141 -11.11 13.18 -9.30
C VAL A 141 -10.78 13.17 -10.79
N ARG A 142 -9.53 12.86 -11.13
CA ARG A 142 -9.10 12.74 -12.52
C ARG A 142 -8.79 11.27 -12.79
N ARG A 143 -9.52 10.64 -13.71
CA ARG A 143 -9.13 9.33 -14.23
C ARG A 143 -7.91 9.52 -15.11
N ILE A 144 -6.84 8.83 -14.78
CA ILE A 144 -5.64 8.70 -15.59
C ILE A 144 -5.81 7.37 -16.35
N LYS A 145 -5.97 7.47 -17.69
CA LYS A 145 -6.45 6.36 -18.55
C LYS A 145 -5.75 5.04 -18.28
N SER A 146 -4.43 5.10 -18.14
CA SER A 146 -3.59 4.01 -17.68
C SER A 146 -2.42 4.61 -16.91
N VAL A 147 -1.96 3.92 -15.86
CA VAL A 147 -0.68 4.23 -15.23
C VAL A 147 0.41 4.37 -16.30
N THR A 148 0.37 3.57 -17.37
CA THR A 148 1.38 3.58 -18.46
C THR A 148 1.28 4.73 -19.46
N GLU A 149 0.14 5.43 -19.58
CA GLU A 149 -0.14 6.39 -20.68
C GLU A 149 0.06 7.87 -20.31
N HIS A 150 0.21 8.20 -19.02
CA HIS A 150 0.33 9.58 -18.52
C HIS A 150 1.65 9.80 -17.77
N ILE A 151 2.68 9.04 -18.16
CA ILE A 151 4.02 9.12 -17.60
C ILE A 151 4.91 9.91 -18.55
N PHE A 152 5.59 10.92 -18.02
CA PHE A 152 6.62 11.66 -18.77
C PHE A 152 7.91 10.85 -18.93
N LYS A 153 8.26 10.02 -17.95
CA LYS A 153 9.44 9.15 -18.00
C LYS A 153 9.21 7.85 -17.21
N LYS A 154 9.20 6.73 -17.94
CA LYS A 154 9.13 5.38 -17.38
C LYS A 154 10.54 4.82 -17.30
N THR A 155 10.97 4.43 -16.11
CA THR A 155 12.21 3.67 -15.91
C THR A 155 11.83 2.29 -15.39
N ILE A 156 12.14 1.25 -16.16
CA ILE A 156 12.04 -0.13 -15.67
C ILE A 156 13.25 -0.36 -14.78
N LEU A 157 13.01 -0.67 -13.51
CA LEU A 157 14.08 -0.83 -12.52
C LEU A 157 14.65 -2.25 -12.52
N SER A 158 13.77 -3.24 -12.59
CA SER A 158 14.15 -4.64 -12.65
C SER A 158 13.03 -5.47 -13.29
N ILE A 159 13.45 -6.54 -13.97
CA ILE A 159 12.57 -7.60 -14.42
C ILE A 159 13.23 -8.90 -13.96
N THR A 160 12.52 -9.69 -13.18
CA THR A 160 13.00 -11.00 -12.74
C THR A 160 11.98 -12.06 -13.13
N ASP A 161 12.37 -12.93 -14.04
CA ASP A 161 11.63 -14.14 -14.36
C ASP A 161 12.00 -15.23 -13.35
N LYS A 162 11.08 -15.57 -12.45
CA LYS A 162 11.20 -16.72 -11.54
C LYS A 162 10.26 -17.83 -12.00
N ALA A 163 10.54 -19.07 -11.61
CA ALA A 163 9.68 -20.22 -11.91
C ALA A 163 8.21 -20.05 -11.44
N GLN A 164 7.98 -19.18 -10.44
CA GLN A 164 6.65 -18.86 -9.89
C GLN A 164 5.94 -17.69 -10.58
N GLY A 165 6.58 -17.04 -11.55
CA GLY A 165 6.01 -15.88 -12.24
C GLY A 165 7.01 -14.78 -12.52
N LYS A 166 6.57 -13.81 -13.32
CA LYS A 166 7.36 -12.65 -13.70
C LYS A 166 7.12 -11.52 -12.70
N LYS A 167 8.18 -11.11 -11.99
CA LYS A 167 8.19 -9.91 -11.15
C LYS A 167 8.77 -8.75 -11.96
N GLU A 168 8.06 -7.63 -12.02
CA GLU A 168 8.51 -6.42 -12.69
C GLU A 168 8.41 -5.24 -11.73
N GLU A 169 9.46 -4.44 -11.65
CA GLU A 169 9.48 -3.22 -10.84
C GLU A 169 9.63 -2.02 -11.77
N GLU A 170 8.70 -1.07 -11.66
CA GLU A 170 8.68 0.15 -12.49
C GLU A 170 8.74 1.39 -11.64
N LEU A 171 9.51 2.39 -12.09
CA LEU A 171 9.54 3.73 -11.51
C LEU A 171 8.96 4.74 -12.49
N LEU A 172 8.00 5.53 -12.02
CA LEU A 172 7.31 6.51 -12.82
C LEU A 172 7.43 7.90 -12.20
N LEU A 173 7.80 8.89 -13.01
CA LEU A 173 7.76 10.30 -12.60
C LEU A 173 6.45 10.95 -13.07
N THR A 174 5.65 11.45 -12.14
CA THR A 174 4.39 12.15 -12.39
C THR A 174 4.59 13.61 -12.80
N GLU A 175 3.55 14.27 -13.34
CA GLU A 175 3.61 15.69 -13.75
C GLU A 175 3.98 16.63 -12.59
N ASN A 176 3.54 16.28 -11.37
CA ASN A 176 3.81 17.04 -10.15
C ASN A 176 5.16 16.69 -9.49
N GLY A 177 6.01 15.90 -10.15
CA GLY A 177 7.36 15.58 -9.68
C GLY A 177 7.42 14.52 -8.58
N LYS A 178 6.36 13.73 -8.38
CA LYS A 178 6.39 12.56 -7.48
C LYS A 178 6.90 11.33 -8.22
N LEU A 179 7.56 10.43 -7.50
CA LEU A 179 7.93 9.12 -8.00
C LEU A 179 6.90 8.10 -7.54
N LEU A 180 6.39 7.31 -8.47
CA LEU A 180 5.59 6.13 -8.18
C LEU A 180 6.46 4.91 -8.43
N TYR A 181 6.63 4.08 -7.40
CA TYR A 181 7.27 2.78 -7.51
C TYR A 181 6.17 1.73 -7.57
N LEU A 182 6.17 0.94 -8.64
CA LEU A 182 5.19 -0.09 -8.92
C LEU A 182 5.84 -1.45 -8.87
N GLN A 183 5.18 -2.40 -8.22
CA GLN A 183 5.57 -3.81 -8.25
C GLN A 183 4.47 -4.62 -8.90
N PHE A 184 4.82 -5.32 -9.97
CA PHE A 184 3.94 -6.22 -10.69
C PHE A 184 4.35 -7.67 -10.45
N HIS A 185 3.37 -8.55 -10.40
CA HIS A 185 3.56 -9.99 -10.48
C HIS A 185 2.59 -10.55 -11.53
N ASN A 186 3.11 -11.21 -12.55
CA ASN A 186 2.32 -11.74 -13.67
C ASN A 186 1.40 -10.66 -14.29
N LYS A 187 1.95 -9.45 -14.52
CA LYS A 187 1.26 -8.27 -15.06
C LYS A 187 0.14 -7.68 -14.18
N GLN A 188 -0.06 -8.21 -12.98
CA GLN A 188 -0.99 -7.66 -11.99
C GLN A 188 -0.22 -6.78 -11.00
N LEU A 189 -0.70 -5.55 -10.79
CA LEU A 189 -0.13 -4.64 -9.80
C LEU A 189 -0.33 -5.21 -8.39
N GLN A 190 0.77 -5.54 -7.72
CA GLN A 190 0.78 -6.08 -6.36
C GLN A 190 0.93 -4.99 -5.32
N ALA A 191 1.85 -4.06 -5.57
CA ALA A 191 2.14 -2.98 -4.66
C ALA A 191 2.45 -1.69 -5.41
N ILE A 192 2.15 -0.58 -4.75
CA ILE A 192 2.43 0.75 -5.24
C ILE A 192 2.86 1.62 -4.06
N ALA A 193 3.92 2.41 -4.25
CA ALA A 193 4.43 3.35 -3.26
C ALA A 193 4.73 4.70 -3.92
N SER A 194 4.58 5.79 -3.15
CA SER A 194 4.95 7.14 -3.59
C SER A 194 6.18 7.61 -2.84
N TYR A 195 7.09 8.26 -3.56
CA TYR A 195 8.32 8.82 -3.01
C TYR A 195 8.54 10.24 -3.53
N PRO A 196 9.23 11.10 -2.75
CA PRO A 196 9.72 12.36 -3.26
C PRO A 196 10.76 12.12 -4.37
N LYS A 197 10.87 13.04 -5.35
CA LYS A 197 11.84 12.94 -6.46
C LYS A 197 13.28 12.70 -6.00
N ALA A 198 13.66 13.28 -4.86
CA ALA A 198 14.99 13.14 -4.28
C ALA A 198 15.37 11.68 -3.96
N ALA A 199 14.38 10.80 -3.75
CA ALA A 199 14.60 9.38 -3.47
C ALA A 199 14.90 8.54 -4.72
N GLN A 200 14.91 9.11 -5.94
CA GLN A 200 15.09 8.36 -7.18
C GLN A 200 16.35 7.49 -7.18
N ALA A 201 17.51 8.11 -6.89
CA ALA A 201 18.80 7.44 -6.95
C ALA A 201 18.89 6.30 -5.93
N GLU A 202 18.38 6.52 -4.71
CA GLU A 202 18.35 5.51 -3.65
C GLU A 202 17.48 4.30 -4.03
N ILE A 203 16.32 4.53 -4.64
CA ILE A 203 15.42 3.44 -5.09
C ILE A 203 16.06 2.66 -6.24
N GLU A 204 16.65 3.35 -7.21
CA GLU A 204 17.36 2.73 -8.34
C GLU A 204 18.54 1.87 -7.85
N GLU A 205 19.32 2.36 -6.89
CA GLU A 205 20.44 1.61 -6.28
C GLU A 205 19.96 0.39 -5.50
N LYS A 206 18.94 0.53 -4.65
CA LYS A 206 18.34 -0.59 -3.90
C LYS A 206 17.79 -1.67 -4.82
N SER A 207 17.15 -1.29 -5.94
CA SER A 207 16.65 -2.26 -6.93
C SER A 207 17.79 -3.01 -7.63
N LYS A 208 18.88 -2.32 -7.97
CA LYS A 208 20.07 -2.95 -8.56
C LYS A 208 20.70 -3.97 -7.61
N LEU A 209 20.89 -3.59 -6.33
CA LEU A 209 21.43 -4.49 -5.31
C LEU A 209 20.57 -5.74 -5.12
N LYS A 210 19.24 -5.59 -5.02
CA LYS A 210 18.33 -6.74 -4.94
C LYS A 210 18.40 -7.65 -6.15
N THR A 211 18.53 -7.08 -7.35
CA THR A 211 18.68 -7.86 -8.58
C THR A 211 19.98 -8.67 -8.54
N GLN A 212 21.09 -8.04 -8.17
CA GLN A 212 22.38 -8.71 -7.99
C GLN A 212 22.32 -9.81 -6.91
N GLU A 213 21.72 -9.54 -5.75
CA GLU A 213 21.52 -10.56 -4.70
C GLU A 213 20.70 -11.75 -5.22
N SER A 214 19.66 -11.51 -6.02
CA SER A 214 18.85 -12.58 -6.60
C SER A 214 19.63 -13.40 -7.64
N GLU A 215 20.49 -12.77 -8.43
CA GLU A 215 21.38 -13.46 -9.36
C GLU A 215 22.42 -14.30 -8.60
N ILE A 216 22.98 -13.76 -7.50
CA ILE A 216 23.91 -14.45 -6.60
C ILE A 216 23.21 -15.59 -5.83
N GLN A 217 21.94 -15.47 -5.46
CA GLN A 217 21.21 -16.60 -4.86
C GLN A 217 20.92 -17.69 -5.89
N THR A 218 20.92 -17.37 -7.18
CA THR A 218 20.78 -18.34 -8.29
C THR A 218 22.14 -18.86 -8.76
N LEU A 219 23.12 -19.00 -7.86
CA LEU A 219 24.43 -19.61 -8.18
C LEU A 219 24.32 -21.11 -8.44
N VAL A 220 23.32 -21.78 -7.85
CA VAL A 220 23.12 -23.21 -8.01
C VAL A 220 21.68 -23.45 -8.49
N SER A 221 21.53 -23.87 -9.75
CA SER A 221 20.23 -24.33 -10.25
C SER A 221 20.13 -25.84 -10.13
N TYR A 222 19.10 -26.28 -9.42
CA TYR A 222 18.75 -27.70 -9.26
C TYR A 222 17.67 -28.04 -10.28
N ASN A 223 17.90 -29.07 -11.09
CA ASN A 223 16.97 -29.57 -12.09
C ASN A 223 16.42 -30.91 -11.59
N TYR A 224 15.09 -31.06 -11.57
CA TYR A 224 14.42 -32.26 -11.05
C TYR A 224 13.63 -32.98 -12.16
N SER A 225 13.46 -34.29 -11.99
CA SER A 225 12.63 -35.14 -12.86
C SER A 225 11.15 -34.87 -12.64
N LYS A 226 10.30 -35.42 -13.52
CA LYS A 226 8.84 -35.41 -13.29
C LYS A 226 8.43 -36.18 -12.04
N GLU A 227 9.28 -37.08 -11.56
CA GLU A 227 9.12 -37.89 -10.35
C GLU A 227 9.79 -37.22 -9.12
N ALA A 228 10.25 -35.98 -9.27
CA ALA A 228 10.93 -35.16 -8.26
C ALA A 228 12.34 -35.66 -7.85
N ASP A 229 12.98 -36.49 -8.65
CA ASP A 229 14.38 -36.87 -8.45
C ASP A 229 15.31 -35.74 -8.90
N LEU A 230 16.39 -35.48 -8.17
CA LEU A 230 17.39 -34.50 -8.58
C LEU A 230 18.19 -35.05 -9.78
N ILE A 231 18.02 -34.43 -10.95
CA ILE A 231 18.70 -34.80 -12.21
C ILE A 231 20.06 -34.12 -12.32
N GLU A 232 20.12 -32.81 -12.05
CA GLU A 232 21.29 -32.01 -12.37
C GLU A 232 21.44 -30.84 -11.41
N VAL A 233 22.67 -30.59 -10.94
CA VAL A 233 23.03 -29.40 -10.18
C VAL A 233 24.02 -28.60 -11.03
N LYS A 234 23.59 -27.45 -11.56
CA LYS A 234 24.51 -26.54 -12.27
C LYS A 234 24.96 -25.45 -11.32
N ASP A 235 26.25 -25.47 -10.96
CA ASP A 235 26.90 -24.30 -10.39
C ASP A 235 27.24 -23.33 -11.53
N ARG A 236 26.68 -22.12 -11.48
CA ARG A 236 26.91 -21.07 -12.47
C ARG A 236 28.22 -20.32 -12.25
N ARG A 237 28.98 -20.62 -11.20
CA ARG A 237 30.29 -19.98 -10.92
C ARG A 237 31.38 -20.33 -11.92
N ASP A 238 31.28 -21.46 -12.62
CA ASP A 238 32.37 -21.96 -13.47
C ASP A 238 32.47 -21.30 -14.87
N LYS A 239 31.60 -20.34 -15.20
CA LYS A 239 31.60 -19.72 -16.54
C LYS A 239 32.46 -18.46 -16.69
N LYS A 240 33.26 -18.06 -15.69
CA LYS A 240 34.29 -17.02 -15.85
C LYS A 240 35.69 -17.59 -15.69
N SER A 241 36.09 -18.42 -16.64
CA SER A 241 37.50 -18.60 -16.98
C SER A 241 37.58 -18.62 -18.51
N PHE A 242 37.79 -17.45 -19.10
CA PHE A 242 38.52 -17.15 -20.35
C PHE A 242 38.40 -15.65 -20.65
#